data_AF-A0A424NLA2-F1
#
_entry.id   AF-A0A424NLA2-F1
#
_cell.length_a   1.000
_cell.length_b   1.000
_cell.length_c   1.000
_cell.angle_alpha   90.00
_cell.angle_beta   90.00
_cell.angle_gamma   90.00
#
_symmetry.space_group_name_H-M   'P 1'
#
loop_
_entity.id
_entity.type
_entity.pdbx_description
1 polymer ?
#
loop_
_entity_poly.entity_id
_entity_poly.type
_entity_poly.pdbx_seq_one_letter_code
_entity_poly.pdbx_strand_id
1 'polypeptide(L)'
;MNQKELDKQIRYLRNEFSEKYDELHKDYLELRIEFYNFYKEIEKLANNRLEKTSEIKNILDKYQALLDGKEKKSYYFRLRNVKGRDIVLATIIDQGKHLFDNTIEEFFLAFSGEKILVPATELKWLKSDVLAVYFIDCLVDEEWLEKDFIDRKIGNVFGITQAGQKRNSYFQKNKNQKPTNHIIVDDLIAKIKDNLKEILK
;
A
#
# COMPACT_ATOMS: atom_id res chain seq x y z
N MET A 1 -13.24 -7.55 33.07
CA MET A 1 -11.82 -7.31 32.70
C MET A 1 -11.59 -5.81 32.78
N ASN A 2 -10.59 -5.37 33.54
CA ASN A 2 -10.29 -3.96 33.79
C ASN A 2 -9.59 -3.33 32.55
N GLN A 3 -9.87 -2.07 32.24
CA GLN A 3 -9.25 -1.32 31.14
C GLN A 3 -7.71 -1.42 31.15
N LYS A 4 -7.07 -1.37 32.32
CA LYS A 4 -5.60 -1.56 32.46
C LYS A 4 -5.13 -2.96 32.04
N GLU A 5 -5.95 -3.98 32.27
CA GLU A 5 -5.64 -5.36 31.87
C GLU A 5 -5.73 -5.50 30.34
N LEU A 6 -6.76 -4.89 29.74
CA LEU A 6 -6.99 -4.89 28.30
C LEU A 6 -5.87 -4.15 27.56
N ASP A 7 -5.47 -2.97 28.03
CA ASP A 7 -4.38 -2.18 27.44
C ASP A 7 -3.04 -2.93 27.49
N LYS A 8 -2.82 -3.69 28.57
CA LYS A 8 -1.62 -4.52 28.73
C LYS A 8 -1.61 -5.70 27.75
N GLN A 9 -2.76 -6.33 27.52
CA GLN A 9 -2.91 -7.39 26.52
C GLN A 9 -2.75 -6.87 25.09
N ILE A 10 -3.31 -5.70 24.77
CA ILE A 10 -3.14 -5.05 23.47
C ILE A 10 -1.66 -4.70 23.23
N ARG A 11 -0.97 -4.16 24.23
CA ARG A 11 0.46 -3.83 24.11
C ARG A 11 1.32 -5.10 23.92
N TYR A 12 1.00 -6.19 24.62
CA TYR A 12 1.68 -7.47 24.46
C TYR A 12 1.49 -8.04 23.04
N LEU A 13 0.25 -8.09 22.55
CA LEU A 13 -0.05 -8.56 21.20
C LEU A 13 0.65 -7.70 20.14
N ARG A 14 0.68 -6.37 20.30
CA ARG A 14 1.40 -5.48 19.36
C ARG A 14 2.90 -5.78 19.29
N ASN A 15 3.53 -6.05 20.44
CA ASN A 15 4.95 -6.40 20.46
C ASN A 15 5.19 -7.77 19.82
N GLU A 16 4.34 -8.76 20.12
CA GLU A 16 4.46 -10.11 19.52
C GLU A 16 4.27 -10.08 17.99
N PHE A 17 3.32 -9.28 17.49
CA PHE A 17 3.13 -9.06 16.06
C PHE A 17 4.32 -8.33 15.41
N SER A 18 4.93 -7.37 16.10
CA SER A 18 6.12 -6.66 15.61
C SER A 18 7.32 -7.59 15.50
N GLU A 19 7.55 -8.43 16.51
CA GLU A 19 8.66 -9.39 16.51
C GLU A 19 8.48 -10.46 15.43
N LYS A 20 7.26 -11.01 15.28
CA LYS A 20 6.95 -11.93 14.18
C LYS A 20 7.10 -11.28 12.81
N TYR A 21 6.77 -10.00 12.67
CA TYR A 21 6.95 -9.26 11.42
C TYR A 21 8.44 -9.10 11.09
N ASP A 22 9.26 -8.73 12.08
CA ASP A 22 10.70 -8.57 11.90
C ASP A 22 11.39 -9.90 11.53
N GLU A 23 10.98 -11.01 12.15
CA GLU A 23 11.42 -12.36 11.77
C GLU A 23 11.00 -12.72 10.35
N LEU A 24 9.72 -12.55 9.99
CA LEU A 24 9.23 -12.87 8.65
C LEU A 24 9.89 -12.00 7.56
N HIS A 25 10.17 -10.73 7.88
CA HIS A 25 10.86 -9.81 6.98
C HIS A 25 12.33 -10.21 6.77
N LYS A 26 12.99 -10.68 7.83
CA LYS A 26 14.35 -11.20 7.77
C LYS A 26 14.41 -12.47 6.92
N ASP A 27 13.49 -13.42 7.15
CA ASP A 27 13.40 -14.66 6.37
C ASP A 27 13.15 -14.36 4.88
N TYR A 28 12.26 -13.41 4.58
CA TYR A 28 12.03 -12.94 3.21
C TYR A 28 13.28 -12.33 2.56
N LEU A 29 14.05 -11.52 3.30
CA LEU A 29 15.30 -10.93 2.82
C LEU A 29 16.36 -12.00 2.53
N GLU A 30 16.48 -13.01 3.40
CA GLU A 30 17.39 -14.15 3.20
C GLU A 30 17.00 -14.96 1.96
N LEU A 31 15.72 -15.31 1.81
CA LEU A 31 15.20 -16.02 0.63
C LEU A 31 15.42 -15.24 -0.67
N ARG A 32 15.30 -13.91 -0.61
CA ARG A 32 15.55 -13.02 -1.76
C ARG A 32 17.02 -12.98 -2.16
N ILE A 33 17.93 -13.00 -1.19
CA ILE A 33 19.38 -13.07 -1.43
C ILE A 33 19.73 -14.42 -2.05
N GLU A 34 19.19 -15.52 -1.52
CA GLU A 34 19.38 -16.85 -2.09
C GLU A 34 18.87 -16.94 -3.53
N PHE A 35 17.67 -16.40 -3.80
CA PHE A 35 17.11 -16.38 -5.14
C PHE A 35 17.95 -15.57 -6.13
N TYR A 36 18.49 -14.42 -5.70
CA TYR A 36 19.37 -13.60 -6.53
C TYR A 36 20.69 -14.31 -6.84
N ASN A 37 21.26 -15.01 -5.86
CA ASN A 37 22.48 -15.79 -6.04
C ASN A 37 22.25 -16.98 -6.98
N PHE A 38 21.14 -17.70 -6.81
CA PHE A 38 20.71 -18.78 -7.72
C PHE A 38 20.51 -18.29 -9.16
N TYR A 39 19.86 -17.14 -9.34
CA TYR A 39 19.71 -16.51 -10.65
C TYR A 39 21.06 -16.19 -11.30
N LYS A 40 21.99 -15.61 -10.53
CA LYS A 40 23.36 -15.32 -11.01
C LYS A 40 24.13 -16.59 -11.39
N GLU A 41 23.85 -17.70 -10.71
CA GLU A 41 24.47 -18.99 -11.01
C GLU A 41 23.88 -19.61 -12.29
N ILE A 42 22.55 -19.55 -12.47
CA ILE A 42 21.88 -19.92 -13.74
C ILE A 42 22.40 -19.07 -14.89
N GLU A 43 22.54 -17.75 -14.71
CA GLU A 43 23.04 -16.83 -15.72
C GLU A 43 24.48 -17.20 -16.13
N LYS A 44 25.34 -17.54 -15.15
CA LYS A 44 26.70 -18.04 -15.42
C LYS A 44 26.70 -19.38 -16.17
N LEU A 45 25.83 -20.31 -15.77
CA LEU A 45 25.71 -21.63 -16.39
C LEU A 45 25.13 -21.57 -17.81
N ALA A 46 24.16 -20.67 -18.04
CA ALA A 46 23.56 -20.41 -19.34
C ALA A 46 24.56 -19.73 -20.30
N ASN A 47 25.34 -18.77 -19.80
CA ASN A 47 26.38 -18.12 -20.58
C ASN A 47 27.55 -19.07 -20.92
N ASN A 48 27.84 -20.08 -20.09
CA ASN A 48 28.84 -21.12 -20.38
C ASN A 48 28.37 -22.21 -21.37
N ARG A 49 27.08 -22.25 -21.77
CA ARG A 49 26.53 -23.23 -22.73
C ARG A 49 25.82 -22.59 -23.91
N LEU A 50 26.26 -21.40 -24.32
CA LEU A 50 25.79 -20.74 -25.54
C LEU A 50 26.28 -21.50 -26.79
N GLU A 51 25.56 -22.57 -27.15
CA GLU A 51 25.42 -22.99 -28.56
C GLU A 51 24.33 -24.04 -28.83
N LYS A 52 23.64 -24.64 -27.84
CA LYS A 52 22.79 -25.83 -28.11
C LYS A 52 21.29 -25.79 -27.86
N THR A 53 20.67 -24.70 -27.45
CA THR A 53 19.21 -24.71 -27.21
C THR A 53 18.57 -23.37 -27.54
N SER A 54 18.04 -23.27 -28.76
CA SER A 54 17.14 -22.18 -29.19
C SER A 54 15.97 -21.97 -28.23
N GLU A 55 15.54 -23.03 -27.53
CA GLU A 55 14.50 -22.98 -26.50
C GLU A 55 14.95 -22.22 -25.23
N ILE A 56 16.19 -22.41 -24.76
CA ILE A 56 16.70 -21.69 -23.58
C ILE A 56 16.88 -20.20 -23.91
N LYS A 57 17.37 -19.89 -25.12
CA LYS A 57 17.46 -18.51 -25.59
C LYS A 57 16.09 -17.85 -25.68
N ASN A 58 15.07 -18.55 -26.20
CA ASN A 58 13.70 -18.04 -26.22
C ASN A 58 13.10 -17.85 -24.83
N ILE A 59 13.42 -18.72 -23.88
CA ILE A 59 12.99 -18.58 -22.48
C ILE A 59 13.68 -17.37 -21.86
N LEU A 60 15.00 -17.23 -22.03
CA LEU A 60 15.76 -16.08 -21.55
C LEU A 60 15.29 -14.78 -22.18
N ASP A 61 15.00 -14.75 -23.48
CA ASP A 61 14.48 -13.56 -24.18
C ASP A 61 13.06 -13.22 -23.69
N LYS A 62 12.22 -14.21 -23.35
CA LYS A 62 10.92 -13.99 -22.70
C LYS A 62 11.08 -13.44 -21.28
N TYR A 63 12.00 -13.98 -20.49
CA TYR A 63 12.28 -13.50 -19.13
C TYR A 63 12.93 -12.12 -19.15
N GLN A 64 13.82 -11.87 -20.10
CA GLN A 64 14.45 -10.58 -20.34
C GLN A 64 13.41 -9.57 -20.83
N ALA A 65 12.44 -9.97 -21.67
CA ALA A 65 11.29 -9.13 -22.02
C ALA A 65 10.29 -8.93 -20.86
N LEU A 66 10.26 -9.79 -19.84
CA LEU A 66 9.53 -9.55 -18.59
C LEU A 66 10.31 -8.62 -17.65
N LEU A 67 11.64 -8.67 -17.67
CA LEU A 67 12.53 -7.76 -16.92
C LEU A 67 12.62 -6.36 -17.56
N ASP A 68 12.68 -6.30 -18.88
CA ASP A 68 12.76 -5.10 -19.73
C ASP A 68 11.37 -4.58 -20.11
N GLY A 69 10.38 -5.47 -20.06
CA GLY A 69 8.96 -5.14 -19.99
C GLY A 69 8.78 -4.29 -18.75
N LYS A 70 8.71 -2.99 -18.97
CA LYS A 70 8.45 -1.98 -17.96
C LYS A 70 7.09 -2.26 -17.30
N GLU A 71 6.97 -3.22 -16.39
CA GLU A 71 6.11 -2.99 -15.24
C GLU A 71 6.69 -1.75 -14.58
N LYS A 72 6.06 -0.61 -14.90
CA LYS A 72 6.42 0.69 -14.36
C LYS A 72 6.38 0.51 -12.84
N LYS A 73 7.56 0.35 -12.24
CA LYS A 73 7.77 0.44 -10.80
C LYS A 73 7.13 1.75 -10.36
N SER A 74 5.92 1.67 -9.83
CA SER A 74 5.16 2.81 -9.35
C SER A 74 5.11 2.68 -7.84
N TYR A 75 5.56 3.71 -7.16
CA TYR A 75 5.25 3.89 -5.75
C TYR A 75 3.72 4.01 -5.64
N TYR A 76 3.09 3.28 -4.72
CA TYR A 76 1.66 3.37 -4.46
C TYR A 76 1.39 4.54 -3.53
N PHE A 77 1.14 4.33 -2.25
CA PHE A 77 1.03 5.41 -1.27
C PHE A 77 2.15 5.28 -0.25
N ARG A 78 2.88 6.37 0.01
CA ARG A 78 3.91 6.41 1.05
C ARG A 78 3.40 7.28 2.19
N LEU A 79 3.09 6.63 3.30
CA LEU A 79 2.75 7.33 4.52
C LEU A 79 3.98 7.98 5.16
N ARG A 80 3.82 9.18 5.71
CA ARG A 80 4.88 9.93 6.40
C ARG A 80 4.97 9.50 7.88
N ASN A 81 6.18 9.60 8.46
CA ASN A 81 6.50 9.36 9.88
C ASN A 81 6.23 7.93 10.39
N VAL A 82 7.29 7.19 10.79
CA VAL A 82 7.23 5.76 11.14
C VAL A 82 6.23 5.47 12.27
N LYS A 83 6.20 6.25 13.35
CA LYS A 83 5.26 6.03 14.48
C LYS A 83 3.81 6.42 14.15
N GLY A 84 3.61 7.41 13.27
CA GLY A 84 2.27 7.85 12.84
C GLY A 84 1.64 6.90 11.83
N ARG A 85 2.48 6.33 10.94
CA ARG A 85 2.07 5.38 9.90
C ARG A 85 1.25 4.23 10.46
N ASP A 86 1.77 3.53 11.46
CA ASP A 86 1.12 2.30 11.95
C ASP A 86 -0.22 2.59 12.61
N ILE A 87 -0.38 3.77 13.26
CA ILE A 87 -1.64 4.23 13.85
C ILE A 87 -2.66 4.58 12.75
N VAL A 88 -2.22 5.30 11.72
CA VAL A 88 -3.07 5.65 10.57
C VAL A 88 -3.59 4.38 9.91
N LEU A 89 -2.70 3.43 9.60
CA LEU A 89 -3.07 2.14 8.98
C LEU A 89 -3.99 1.32 9.86
N ALA A 90 -3.63 1.11 11.13
CA ALA A 90 -4.45 0.32 12.06
C ALA A 90 -5.85 0.91 12.23
N THR A 91 -5.96 2.24 12.29
CA THR A 91 -7.26 2.91 12.40
C THR A 91 -8.08 2.77 11.13
N ILE A 92 -7.47 2.88 9.94
CA ILE A 92 -8.20 2.67 8.67
C ILE A 92 -8.68 1.21 8.55
N ILE A 93 -7.84 0.24 8.89
CA ILE A 93 -8.20 -1.18 8.83
C ILE A 93 -9.37 -1.49 9.79
N ASP A 94 -9.29 -1.02 11.04
CA ASP A 94 -10.30 -1.33 12.05
C ASP A 94 -11.62 -0.56 11.82
N GLN A 95 -11.51 0.77 11.66
CA GLN A 95 -12.67 1.66 11.62
C GLN A 95 -13.20 1.87 10.19
N GLY A 96 -12.35 1.67 9.18
CA GLY A 96 -12.66 1.84 7.76
C GLY A 96 -13.03 0.54 7.04
N LYS A 97 -13.14 -0.62 7.71
CA LYS A 97 -13.47 -1.92 7.09
C LYS A 97 -14.74 -1.96 6.23
N HIS A 98 -15.64 -0.98 6.38
CA HIS A 98 -16.87 -0.84 5.62
C HIS A 98 -16.68 -0.04 4.30
N LEU A 99 -15.47 0.44 4.04
CA LEU A 99 -15.04 1.20 2.87
C LEU A 99 -14.22 0.35 1.88
N PHE A 100 -13.65 -0.77 2.34
CA PHE A 100 -12.77 -1.64 1.56
C PHE A 100 -13.25 -3.08 1.66
N ASP A 101 -13.03 -3.86 0.61
CA ASP A 101 -13.24 -5.31 0.57
C ASP A 101 -11.95 -5.99 0.09
N ASN A 102 -10.95 -5.93 0.96
CA ASN A 102 -9.59 -6.40 0.74
C ASN A 102 -9.05 -7.08 2.00
N THR A 103 -8.04 -7.91 1.85
CA THR A 103 -7.31 -8.43 3.01
C THR A 103 -6.47 -7.34 3.67
N ILE A 104 -6.08 -7.55 4.93
CA ILE A 104 -5.21 -6.63 5.66
C ILE A 104 -3.88 -6.47 4.92
N GLU A 105 -3.35 -7.57 4.37
CA GLU A 105 -2.10 -7.62 3.63
C GLU A 105 -2.17 -6.78 2.35
N GLU A 106 -3.25 -6.92 1.57
CA GLU A 106 -3.48 -6.11 0.36
C GLU A 106 -3.54 -4.62 0.70
N PHE A 107 -4.26 -4.27 1.78
CA PHE A 107 -4.35 -2.89 2.25
C PHE A 107 -2.98 -2.36 2.69
N PHE A 108 -2.23 -3.13 3.47
CA PHE A 108 -0.91 -2.72 3.95
C PHE A 108 0.06 -2.50 2.78
N LEU A 109 0.08 -3.39 1.80
CA LEU A 109 0.91 -3.27 0.60
C LEU A 109 0.61 -1.99 -0.19
N ALA A 110 -0.66 -1.60 -0.32
CA ALA A 110 -1.05 -0.39 -1.05
C ALA A 110 -0.55 0.91 -0.38
N PHE A 111 -0.37 0.91 0.95
CA PHE A 111 -0.03 2.11 1.74
C PHE A 111 1.35 2.07 2.43
N SER A 112 2.11 0.98 2.31
CA SER A 112 3.44 0.82 2.92
C SER A 112 4.54 1.63 2.22
N GLY A 113 4.31 2.03 0.96
CA GLY A 113 5.32 2.68 0.11
C GLY A 113 6.36 1.72 -0.44
N GLU A 114 6.16 0.41 -0.28
CA GLU A 114 7.05 -0.63 -0.81
C GLU A 114 6.84 -0.88 -2.31
N LYS A 115 7.90 -1.39 -2.96
CA LYS A 115 7.86 -1.74 -4.38
C LYS A 115 7.14 -3.08 -4.53
N ILE A 116 5.90 -3.06 -5.00
CA ILE A 116 5.20 -4.29 -5.39
C ILE A 116 5.67 -4.71 -6.79
N LEU A 117 5.97 -6.01 -6.95
CA LEU A 117 6.53 -6.65 -8.15
C LEU A 117 5.46 -7.12 -9.16
N VAL A 118 4.19 -7.03 -8.78
CA VAL A 118 3.00 -7.38 -9.58
C VAL A 118 1.88 -6.48 -9.06
N PRO A 119 1.00 -5.90 -9.89
CA PRO A 119 -0.18 -5.20 -9.38
C PRO A 119 -1.08 -6.19 -8.64
N ALA A 120 -0.87 -6.32 -7.33
CA ALA A 120 -1.77 -7.03 -6.45
C ALA A 120 -3.05 -6.22 -6.43
N THR A 121 -4.10 -6.76 -7.07
CA THR A 121 -5.52 -6.46 -6.87
C THR A 121 -5.85 -5.00 -6.55
N GLU A 122 -6.48 -4.31 -7.50
CA GLU A 122 -7.11 -3.01 -7.24
C GLU A 122 -7.84 -3.05 -5.88
N LEU A 123 -7.45 -2.18 -4.94
CA LEU A 123 -8.15 -2.06 -3.66
C LEU A 123 -9.62 -1.83 -3.97
N LYS A 124 -10.45 -2.77 -3.56
CA LYS A 124 -11.88 -2.78 -3.81
C LYS A 124 -12.55 -1.81 -2.88
N TRP A 125 -12.63 -0.57 -3.34
CA TRP A 125 -13.36 0.48 -2.68
C TRP A 125 -14.88 0.28 -2.81
N LEU A 126 -15.58 0.30 -1.69
CA LEU A 126 -17.01 -0.04 -1.61
C LEU A 126 -17.95 1.16 -1.77
N LYS A 127 -17.41 2.37 -1.96
CA LYS A 127 -18.21 3.60 -2.17
C LYS A 127 -17.93 4.18 -3.55
N SER A 128 -18.41 5.40 -3.82
CA SER A 128 -18.16 6.06 -5.12
C SER A 128 -16.68 6.42 -5.30
N ASP A 129 -16.19 6.40 -6.53
CA ASP A 129 -14.85 6.86 -6.90
C ASP A 129 -14.52 8.27 -6.41
N VAL A 130 -15.50 9.17 -6.48
CA VAL A 130 -15.33 10.56 -6.03
C VAL A 130 -15.02 10.61 -4.54
N LEU A 131 -15.62 9.71 -3.75
CA LEU A 131 -15.36 9.59 -2.32
C LEU A 131 -14.01 8.93 -2.02
N ALA A 132 -13.54 8.00 -2.87
CA ALA A 132 -12.18 7.45 -2.76
C ALA A 132 -11.12 8.53 -3.02
N VAL A 133 -11.32 9.34 -4.05
CA VAL A 133 -10.44 10.48 -4.36
C VAL A 133 -10.42 11.46 -3.19
N TYR A 134 -11.59 11.77 -2.62
CA TYR A 134 -11.69 12.63 -1.43
C TYR A 134 -10.97 12.06 -0.22
N PHE A 135 -11.11 10.76 0.05
CA PHE A 135 -10.38 10.09 1.12
C PHE A 135 -8.86 10.25 0.98
N ILE A 136 -8.31 10.03 -0.21
CA ILE A 136 -6.88 10.20 -0.48
C ILE A 136 -6.45 11.66 -0.33
N ASP A 137 -7.25 12.61 -0.80
CA ASP A 137 -6.97 14.04 -0.61
C ASP A 137 -6.92 14.41 0.87
N CYS A 138 -7.84 13.90 1.71
CA CYS A 138 -7.78 14.12 3.15
C CYS A 138 -6.48 13.59 3.77
N LEU A 139 -6.02 12.39 3.40
CA LEU A 139 -4.75 11.86 3.89
C LEU A 139 -3.55 12.72 3.49
N VAL A 140 -3.61 13.35 2.31
CA VAL A 140 -2.56 14.26 1.82
C VAL A 140 -2.61 15.60 2.56
N ASP A 141 -3.80 16.16 2.77
CA ASP A 141 -4.00 17.45 3.46
C ASP A 141 -3.58 17.38 4.94
N GLU A 142 -3.75 16.22 5.58
CA GLU A 142 -3.23 15.94 6.92
C GLU A 142 -1.73 15.63 6.96
N GLU A 143 -1.06 15.70 5.81
CA GLU A 143 0.35 15.34 5.62
C GLU A 143 0.70 13.90 6.01
N TRP A 144 -0.29 13.02 6.12
CA TRP A 144 -0.06 11.59 6.39
C TRP A 144 0.42 10.87 5.15
N LEU A 145 0.09 11.38 3.95
CA LEU A 145 0.41 10.78 2.67
C LEU A 145 1.21 11.74 1.77
N GLU A 146 2.20 11.21 1.05
CA GLU A 146 2.93 11.98 0.02
C GLU A 146 2.06 12.33 -1.19
N LYS A 147 2.03 13.62 -1.54
CA LYS A 147 1.26 14.18 -2.67
C LYS A 147 1.78 13.80 -4.07
N ASP A 148 3.04 13.40 -4.18
CA ASP A 148 3.68 13.21 -5.48
C ASP A 148 2.99 12.13 -6.31
N PHE A 149 2.64 12.44 -7.55
CA PHE A 149 1.97 11.54 -8.50
C PHE A 149 0.63 10.96 -8.01
N ILE A 150 -0.09 11.65 -7.11
CA ILE A 150 -1.28 11.12 -6.44
C ILE A 150 -2.34 10.57 -7.39
N ASP A 151 -2.63 11.25 -8.50
CA ASP A 151 -3.66 10.80 -9.46
C ASP A 151 -3.27 9.49 -10.16
N ARG A 152 -1.98 9.32 -10.43
CA ARG A 152 -1.45 8.07 -11.00
C ARG A 152 -1.53 6.93 -9.97
N LYS A 153 -1.21 7.24 -8.71
CA LYS A 153 -1.29 6.29 -7.60
C LYS A 153 -2.73 5.84 -7.36
N ILE A 154 -3.68 6.77 -7.39
CA ILE A 154 -5.12 6.47 -7.31
C ILE A 154 -5.54 5.53 -8.45
N GLY A 155 -5.13 5.81 -9.68
CA GLY A 155 -5.41 4.92 -10.82
C GLY A 155 -4.83 3.51 -10.66
N ASN A 156 -3.60 3.42 -10.16
CA ASN A 156 -2.91 2.13 -9.99
C ASN A 156 -3.43 1.32 -8.78
N VAL A 157 -3.79 1.98 -7.67
CA VAL A 157 -4.28 1.30 -6.46
C VAL A 157 -5.75 0.97 -6.54
N PHE A 158 -6.59 1.90 -7.01
CA PHE A 158 -8.04 1.77 -6.93
C PHE A 158 -8.71 1.48 -8.27
N GLY A 159 -7.95 1.39 -9.37
CA GLY A 159 -8.51 1.29 -10.73
C GLY A 159 -9.25 2.57 -11.18
N ILE A 160 -9.14 3.67 -10.41
CA ILE A 160 -9.93 4.89 -10.65
C ILE A 160 -9.26 5.75 -11.72
N THR A 161 -9.86 5.76 -12.91
CA THR A 161 -9.45 6.68 -13.98
C THR A 161 -9.92 8.12 -13.72
N GLN A 162 -9.25 9.10 -14.32
CA GLN A 162 -9.64 10.52 -14.26
C GLN A 162 -9.75 11.11 -12.83
N ALA A 163 -8.90 10.67 -11.89
CA ALA A 163 -8.88 11.12 -10.50
C ALA A 163 -8.88 12.66 -10.36
N GLY A 164 -8.06 13.39 -11.15
CA GLY A 164 -8.03 14.85 -11.13
C GLY A 164 -9.36 15.51 -11.55
N GLN A 165 -10.09 14.94 -12.52
CA GLN A 165 -11.42 15.44 -12.89
C GLN A 165 -12.44 15.19 -11.77
N LYS A 166 -12.37 14.03 -11.12
CA LYS A 166 -13.21 13.68 -9.98
C LYS A 166 -12.96 14.60 -8.79
N ARG A 167 -11.70 14.95 -8.50
CA ARG A 167 -11.33 15.96 -7.51
C ARG A 167 -11.96 17.32 -7.82
N ASN A 168 -11.77 17.81 -9.04
CA ASN A 168 -12.33 19.09 -9.47
C ASN A 168 -13.86 19.12 -9.37
N SER A 169 -14.51 17.97 -9.57
CA SER A 169 -15.97 17.87 -9.52
C SER A 169 -16.55 18.27 -8.17
N TYR A 170 -15.99 17.83 -7.04
CA TYR A 170 -16.48 18.27 -5.73
C TYR A 170 -15.84 19.58 -5.27
N PHE A 171 -14.57 19.83 -5.65
CA PHE A 171 -13.86 21.02 -5.19
C PHE A 171 -14.46 22.31 -5.75
N GLN A 172 -14.88 22.32 -7.01
CA GLN A 172 -15.43 23.52 -7.66
C GLN A 172 -16.96 23.61 -7.61
N LYS A 173 -17.66 22.46 -7.64
CA LYS A 173 -19.13 22.46 -7.81
C LYS A 173 -19.90 22.42 -6.49
N ASN A 174 -19.30 21.95 -5.40
CA ASN A 174 -20.00 21.79 -4.13
C ASN A 174 -19.67 22.94 -3.19
N LYS A 175 -20.69 23.51 -2.52
CA LYS A 175 -20.56 24.68 -1.62
C LYS A 175 -19.46 24.55 -0.57
N ASN A 176 -19.19 23.33 -0.10
CA ASN A 176 -18.21 23.07 0.96
C ASN A 176 -16.93 22.40 0.44
N GLN A 177 -16.76 22.29 -0.88
CA GLN A 177 -15.63 21.58 -1.50
C GLN A 177 -15.53 20.10 -1.06
N LYS A 178 -16.66 19.49 -0.70
CA LYS A 178 -16.76 18.10 -0.25
C LYS A 178 -17.77 17.32 -1.10
N PRO A 179 -17.51 16.05 -1.43
CA PRO A 179 -18.47 15.24 -2.18
C PRO A 179 -19.70 14.85 -1.36
N THR A 180 -20.70 14.28 -2.03
CA THR A 180 -21.82 13.61 -1.36
C THR A 180 -21.29 12.49 -0.44
N ASN A 181 -21.90 12.33 0.74
CA ASN A 181 -21.51 11.35 1.77
C ASN A 181 -20.07 11.51 2.34
N HIS A 182 -19.47 12.69 2.22
CA HIS A 182 -18.15 13.00 2.79
C HIS A 182 -18.03 12.72 4.29
N ILE A 183 -19.14 12.79 5.04
CA ILE A 183 -19.19 12.56 6.48
C ILE A 183 -18.56 11.20 6.86
N ILE A 184 -18.74 10.16 6.03
CA ILE A 184 -18.18 8.84 6.30
C ILE A 184 -16.65 8.87 6.30
N VAL A 185 -16.05 9.66 5.41
CA VAL A 185 -14.60 9.88 5.34
C VAL A 185 -14.16 10.81 6.47
N ASP A 186 -14.87 11.92 6.70
CA ASP A 186 -14.55 12.86 7.78
C ASP A 186 -14.51 12.19 9.16
N ASP A 187 -15.49 11.32 9.45
CA ASP A 187 -15.57 10.56 10.70
C ASP A 187 -14.35 9.63 10.86
N LEU A 188 -13.89 9.02 9.78
CA LEU A 188 -12.68 8.18 9.79
C LEU A 188 -11.43 9.03 10.05
N ILE A 189 -11.30 10.16 9.36
CA ILE A 189 -10.17 11.09 9.55
C ILE A 189 -10.13 11.62 10.98
N ALA A 190 -11.28 11.97 11.56
CA ALA A 190 -11.37 12.41 12.95
C ALA A 190 -10.87 11.34 13.94
N LYS A 191 -11.28 10.09 13.77
CA LYS A 191 -10.80 8.96 14.60
C LYS A 191 -9.30 8.76 14.51
N ILE A 192 -8.73 8.87 13.29
CA ILE A 192 -7.27 8.77 13.11
C ILE A 192 -6.56 9.89 13.89
N LYS A 193 -7.05 11.13 13.80
CA LYS A 193 -6.49 12.27 14.56
C LYS A 193 -6.53 12.04 16.06
N ASP A 194 -7.63 11.54 16.58
CA ASP A 194 -7.79 11.32 18.01
C ASP A 194 -6.84 10.23 18.52
N ASN A 195 -6.72 9.12 17.79
CA ASN A 195 -5.75 8.05 18.10
C ASN A 195 -4.30 8.55 18.05
N LEU A 196 -3.96 9.44 17.11
CA LEU A 196 -2.63 10.05 17.03
C LEU A 196 -2.35 10.96 18.24
N LYS A 197 -3.34 11.75 18.70
CA LYS A 197 -3.18 12.64 19.87
C LYS A 197 -2.96 11.86 21.17
N GLU A 198 -3.62 10.72 21.34
CA GLU A 198 -3.49 9.92 22.57
C GLU A 198 -2.10 9.30 22.74
N ILE A 199 -1.40 9.04 21.63
CA ILE A 199 -0.12 8.34 21.62
C ILE A 199 1.09 9.29 21.56
N LEU A 200 0.91 10.52 21.06
CA LEU A 200 1.94 11.55 21.02
C LEU A 200 2.02 12.41 22.30
N LYS A 201 1.16 12.16 23.29
CA LYS A 201 1.27 12.69 24.66
C LYS A 201 2.23 11.84 25.50
#